data_AF-E3FJH0-F1
#
_entry.id   AF-E3FJH0-F1
#
_cell.length_a   1.000
_cell.length_b   1.000
_cell.length_c   1.000
_cell.angle_alpha   90.00
_cell.angle_beta   90.00
_cell.angle_gamma   90.00
#
_symmetry.space_group_name_H-M   'P 1'
#
loop_
_entity.id
_entity.type
_entity.pdbx_description
1 polymer ?
#
loop_
_entity_poly.entity_id
_entity_poly.type
_entity_poly.pdbx_seq_one_letter_code
_entity_poly.pdbx_strand_id
1 'polypeptide(L)'
;MSETVDWGPIRTLARRVPLGEERLALTMTEKALLKRTASEVGLSDGEAETALASEEGALGLLREEVRRIREGSRRLMEALARIYRHQDKGDVSSARQERREVLAVEVVPH
;
A
#
# COMPACT_ATOMS: atom_id res chain seq x y z
N MET A 1 15.43 7.10 -11.08
CA MET A 1 15.14 7.87 -9.85
C MET A 1 13.68 7.60 -9.55
N SER A 2 13.34 6.84 -8.51
CA SER A 2 11.94 6.58 -8.19
C SER A 2 11.30 7.90 -7.80
N GLU A 3 10.26 8.31 -8.52
CA GLU A 3 9.35 9.33 -8.04
C GLU A 3 8.95 8.97 -6.61
N THR A 4 8.94 9.95 -5.72
CA THR A 4 8.57 9.72 -4.33
C THR A 4 7.11 9.31 -4.32
N VAL A 5 6.83 8.08 -3.89
CA VAL A 5 5.45 7.57 -3.82
C VAL A 5 4.65 8.43 -2.86
N ASP A 6 3.60 9.09 -3.39
CA ASP A 6 2.69 9.93 -2.60
C ASP A 6 1.32 9.25 -2.44
N TRP A 7 1.11 8.69 -1.26
CA TRP A 7 -0.16 8.08 -0.85
C TRP A 7 -1.14 9.09 -0.20
N GLY A 8 -0.81 10.39 -0.15
CA GLY A 8 -1.69 11.44 0.37
C GLY A 8 -3.05 11.50 -0.34
N PRO A 9 -3.09 11.50 -1.69
CA PRO A 9 -4.33 11.54 -2.46
C PRO A 9 -5.24 10.33 -2.20
N ILE A 10 -4.70 9.11 -2.25
CA ILE A 10 -5.51 7.89 -2.02
C ILE A 10 -6.04 7.82 -0.59
N ARG A 11 -5.24 8.24 0.40
CA ARG A 11 -5.69 8.36 1.80
C ARG A 11 -6.79 9.41 1.97
N THR A 12 -6.73 10.49 1.18
CA THR A 12 -7.77 11.53 1.21
C THR A 12 -9.07 11.03 0.60
N LEU A 13 -8.99 10.34 -0.55
CA LEU A 13 -10.15 9.69 -1.16
C LEU A 13 -10.77 8.66 -0.20
N ALA A 14 -9.94 7.81 0.39
CA ALA A 14 -10.34 6.80 1.36
C ALA A 14 -10.92 7.37 2.67
N ARG A 15 -10.74 8.66 2.98
CA ARG A 15 -11.41 9.29 4.14
C ARG A 15 -12.80 9.82 3.79
N ARG A 16 -13.03 10.22 2.54
CA ARG A 16 -14.32 10.77 2.07
C ARG A 16 -15.36 9.69 1.80
N VAL A 17 -14.93 8.58 1.19
CA VAL A 17 -15.80 7.50 0.73
C VAL A 17 -16.43 6.61 1.84
N PRO A 18 -15.81 6.38 3.03
CA PRO A 18 -16.39 5.51 4.06
C PRO A 18 -17.54 6.11 4.89
N LEU A 19 -17.78 7.42 4.80
CA LEU A 19 -18.69 8.13 5.71
C LEU A 19 -20.07 8.45 5.12
N GLY A 20 -20.41 7.89 3.95
CA GLY A 20 -21.70 8.19 3.32
C GLY A 20 -21.84 9.64 2.82
N GLU A 21 -20.74 10.39 2.79
CA GLU A 21 -20.71 11.78 2.31
C GLU A 21 -20.67 11.84 0.77
N GLU A 22 -20.08 10.85 0.09
CA GLU A 22 -19.99 10.87 -1.38
C GLU A 22 -19.81 9.47 -1.98
N ARG A 23 -20.54 9.22 -3.07
CA ARG A 23 -20.28 8.06 -3.94
C ARG A 23 -18.94 8.24 -4.64
N LEU A 24 -18.24 7.13 -4.90
CA LEU A 24 -17.01 7.20 -5.67
C LEU A 24 -17.36 7.56 -7.12
N ALA A 25 -17.04 8.78 -7.54
CA ALA A 25 -17.56 9.35 -8.79
C ALA A 25 -16.95 8.70 -10.05
N LEU A 26 -15.97 7.80 -9.90
CA LEU A 26 -15.29 7.08 -10.98
C LEU A 26 -14.81 7.99 -12.11
N THR A 27 -14.42 9.22 -11.77
CA THR A 27 -13.86 10.19 -12.70
C THR A 27 -12.55 9.66 -13.28
N MET A 28 -12.13 10.22 -14.42
CA MET A 28 -10.83 9.88 -15.01
C MET A 28 -9.68 10.06 -14.02
N THR A 29 -9.74 11.09 -13.16
CA THR A 29 -8.76 11.35 -12.12
C THR A 29 -8.77 10.28 -11.03
N GLU A 30 -9.93 9.87 -10.54
CA GLU A 30 -10.03 8.81 -9.51
C GLU A 30 -9.60 7.45 -10.06
N LYS A 31 -10.00 7.12 -11.30
CA LYS A 31 -9.54 5.89 -11.96
C LYS A 31 -8.02 5.89 -12.16
N ALA A 32 -7.44 7.01 -12.58
CA ALA A 32 -5.99 7.12 -12.74
C ALA A 32 -5.26 7.00 -11.40
N LEU A 33 -5.81 7.59 -10.33
CA LEU A 33 -5.27 7.48 -8.98
C LEU A 33 -5.28 6.03 -8.49
N LEU A 34 -6.43 5.34 -8.61
CA LEU A 34 -6.58 3.94 -8.22
C LEU A 34 -5.62 3.04 -9.03
N LYS A 35 -5.56 3.18 -10.37
CA LYS A 35 -4.61 2.40 -11.18
C LYS A 35 -3.16 2.59 -10.76
N ARG A 36 -2.75 3.84 -10.51
CA ARG A 36 -1.39 4.14 -10.08
C ARG A 36 -1.11 3.53 -8.70
N THR A 37 -2.02 3.70 -7.74
CA THR A 37 -1.81 3.15 -6.39
C THR A 37 -1.86 1.63 -6.39
N ALA A 38 -2.68 1.00 -7.22
CA ALA A 38 -2.71 -0.45 -7.41
C ALA A 38 -1.31 -0.99 -7.73
N SER A 39 -0.62 -0.42 -8.72
CA SER A 39 0.74 -0.85 -9.05
C SER A 39 1.73 -0.59 -7.92
N GLU A 40 1.64 0.56 -7.23
CA GLU A 40 2.48 0.89 -6.07
C GLU A 40 2.33 -0.11 -4.89
N VAL A 41 1.17 -0.76 -4.76
CA VAL A 41 0.90 -1.76 -3.69
C VAL A 41 0.95 -3.21 -4.19
N GLY A 42 1.49 -3.43 -5.39
CA GLY A 42 1.67 -4.77 -5.95
C GLY A 42 0.38 -5.47 -6.36
N LEU A 43 -0.62 -4.70 -6.80
CA LEU A 43 -1.76 -5.21 -7.56
C LEU A 43 -1.44 -5.08 -9.06
N SER A 44 -1.88 -6.06 -9.84
CA SER A 44 -1.70 -6.04 -11.29
C SER A 44 -2.66 -5.07 -11.98
N ASP A 45 -2.26 -4.57 -13.15
CA ASP A 45 -3.14 -3.74 -14.00
C ASP A 45 -4.45 -4.46 -14.31
N GLY A 46 -4.43 -5.78 -14.50
CA GLY A 46 -5.64 -6.57 -14.77
C GLY A 46 -6.61 -6.61 -13.59
N GLU A 47 -6.11 -6.76 -12.36
CA GLU A 47 -6.92 -6.66 -11.14
C GLU A 47 -7.53 -5.26 -11.00
N ALA A 48 -6.75 -4.22 -11.25
CA ALA A 48 -7.20 -2.84 -11.18
C ALA A 48 -8.28 -2.53 -12.25
N GLU A 49 -8.06 -2.90 -13.50
CA GLU A 49 -9.03 -2.68 -14.59
C GLU A 49 -10.35 -3.40 -14.34
N THR A 50 -10.28 -4.64 -13.86
CA THR A 50 -11.47 -5.45 -13.53
C THR A 50 -12.27 -4.78 -12.41
N ALA A 51 -11.60 -4.32 -11.35
CA ALA A 51 -12.25 -3.65 -10.24
C ALA A 51 -12.89 -2.31 -10.66
N LEU A 52 -12.23 -1.55 -11.54
CA LEU A 52 -12.69 -0.24 -12.02
C LEU A 52 -13.86 -0.30 -13.02
N ALA A 53 -14.32 -1.50 -13.39
CA ALA A 53 -15.50 -1.71 -14.22
C ALA A 53 -16.83 -1.37 -13.50
N SER A 54 -16.82 -1.24 -12.17
CA SER A 54 -18.00 -0.91 -11.38
C SER A 54 -17.65 -0.04 -10.17
N GLU A 55 -18.65 0.67 -9.63
CA GLU A 55 -18.48 1.48 -8.41
C GLU A 55 -18.13 0.60 -7.19
N GLU A 56 -18.80 -0.55 -7.05
CA GLU A 56 -18.53 -1.50 -5.97
C GLU A 56 -17.12 -2.10 -6.07
N GLY A 57 -16.69 -2.49 -7.27
CA GLY A 57 -15.35 -2.99 -7.50
C GLY A 57 -14.28 -1.94 -7.19
N ALA A 58 -14.49 -0.69 -7.61
CA ALA A 58 -13.56 0.39 -7.32
C ALA A 58 -13.50 0.77 -5.83
N LEU A 59 -14.62 0.65 -5.11
CA LEU A 59 -14.63 0.78 -3.66
C LEU A 59 -13.85 -0.37 -2.99
N GLY A 60 -14.01 -1.59 -3.51
CA GLY A 60 -13.22 -2.75 -3.08
C GLY A 60 -11.72 -2.52 -3.29
N LEU A 61 -11.33 -2.03 -4.47
CA LEU A 61 -9.96 -1.68 -4.81
C LEU A 61 -9.39 -0.62 -3.86
N LEU A 62 -10.11 0.48 -3.65
CA LEU A 62 -9.71 1.54 -2.71
C LEU A 62 -9.45 1.01 -1.30
N ARG A 63 -10.31 0.10 -0.80
CA ARG A 63 -10.15 -0.51 0.52
C ARG A 63 -8.91 -1.41 0.57
N GLU A 64 -8.68 -2.20 -0.46
CA GLU A 64 -7.54 -3.11 -0.55
C GLU A 64 -6.21 -2.35 -0.62
N GLU A 65 -6.13 -1.29 -1.42
CA GLU A 65 -4.97 -0.41 -1.50
C GLU A 65 -4.61 0.20 -0.14
N VAL A 66 -5.61 0.79 0.53
CA VAL A 66 -5.43 1.39 1.87
C VAL A 66 -5.01 0.34 2.89
N ARG A 67 -5.58 -0.87 2.82
CA ARG A 67 -5.23 -1.99 3.68
C ARG A 67 -3.76 -2.38 3.47
N ARG A 68 -3.32 -2.58 2.23
CA ARG A 68 -1.92 -2.92 1.90
C ARG A 68 -0.94 -1.84 2.34
N ILE A 69 -1.25 -0.57 2.11
CA ILE A 69 -0.44 0.56 2.59
C ILE A 69 -0.29 0.51 4.11
N ARG A 70 -1.39 0.33 4.84
CA ARG A 70 -1.38 0.29 6.31
C ARG A 70 -0.61 -0.92 6.84
N GLU A 71 -0.87 -2.09 6.29
CA GLU A 71 -0.23 -3.34 6.74
C GLU A 71 1.25 -3.38 6.42
N GLY A 72 1.66 -3.00 5.21
CA GLY A 72 3.07 -2.91 4.81
C GLY A 72 3.82 -1.89 5.66
N SER A 73 3.25 -0.68 5.85
CA SER A 73 3.85 0.35 6.73
C SER A 73 4.05 -0.18 8.16
N ARG A 74 3.04 -0.86 8.72
CA ARG A 74 3.12 -1.43 10.07
C ARG A 74 4.20 -2.51 10.13
N ARG A 75 4.22 -3.44 9.18
CA ARG A 75 5.19 -4.55 9.14
C ARG A 75 6.63 -4.03 9.04
N LEU A 76 6.86 -3.05 8.18
CA LEU A 76 8.16 -2.39 8.03
C LEU A 76 8.59 -1.69 9.33
N MET A 77 7.70 -0.94 9.97
CA MET A 77 8.01 -0.27 11.24
C MET A 77 8.32 -1.27 12.37
N GLU A 78 7.57 -2.36 12.47
CA GLU A 78 7.82 -3.44 13.43
C GLU A 78 9.17 -4.13 13.19
N ALA A 79 9.50 -4.42 11.92
CA ALA A 79 10.78 -5.01 11.54
C ALA A 79 11.95 -4.07 11.84
N LEU A 80 11.82 -2.77 11.51
CA LEU A 80 12.83 -1.77 11.85
C LEU A 80 13.08 -1.68 13.36
N ALA A 81 12.01 -1.70 14.16
CA ALA A 81 12.13 -1.71 15.61
C ALA A 81 12.87 -2.96 16.13
N ARG A 82 12.66 -4.14 15.51
CA ARG A 82 13.42 -5.37 15.84
C ARG A 82 14.89 -5.26 15.43
N ILE A 83 15.15 -4.77 14.22
CA ILE A 83 16.50 -4.55 13.68
C ILE A 83 17.32 -3.67 14.63
N TYR A 84 16.78 -2.53 15.06
CA TYR A 84 17.48 -1.64 15.98
C TYR A 84 17.78 -2.31 17.33
N ARG A 85 16.83 -3.06 17.89
CA ARG A 85 17.07 -3.82 19.13
C ARG A 85 18.17 -4.87 19.01
N HIS A 86 18.35 -5.49 17.84
CA HIS A 86 19.43 -6.43 17.60
C HIS A 86 20.77 -5.71 17.43
N GLN A 87 20.78 -4.57 16.73
CA GLN A 87 21.97 -3.72 16.58
C GLN A 87 22.48 -3.20 17.91
N ASP A 88 21.59 -2.73 18.79
CA ASP A 88 21.94 -2.25 20.14
C ASP A 88 22.61 -3.33 21.01
N LYS A 89 22.34 -4.61 20.72
CA LYS A 89 22.94 -5.76 21.39
C LYS A 89 24.21 -6.28 20.69
N GLY A 90 24.62 -5.67 19.58
CA GLY A 90 25.71 -6.15 18.73
C GLY A 90 25.38 -7.39 17.89
N ASP A 91 24.11 -7.84 17.88
CA ASP A 91 23.66 -9.01 17.14
C ASP A 91 23.32 -8.66 15.68
N VAL A 92 24.36 -8.43 14.89
CA VAL A 92 24.23 -8.07 13.48
C VAL A 92 23.61 -9.20 12.64
N SER A 93 23.76 -10.46 13.06
CA SER A 93 23.22 -11.61 12.33
C SER A 93 21.70 -11.59 12.36
N SER A 94 21.10 -11.46 13.54
CA SER A 94 19.65 -11.39 13.69
C SER A 94 19.07 -10.13 13.06
N ALA A 95 19.76 -8.98 13.17
CA ALA A 95 19.36 -7.75 12.47
C ALA A 95 19.29 -7.95 10.94
N ARG A 96 20.26 -8.66 10.35
CA ARG A 96 20.25 -8.98 8.91
C ARG A 96 19.13 -9.97 8.56
N GLN A 97 18.83 -10.92 9.45
CA GLN A 97 17.76 -11.88 9.24
C GLN A 97 16.40 -11.19 9.21
N GLU A 98 16.10 -10.32 10.17
CA GLU A 98 14.87 -9.51 10.21
C GLU A 98 14.69 -8.69 8.92
N ARG A 99 15.78 -8.11 8.39
CA ARG A 99 15.74 -7.39 7.11
C ARG A 99 15.39 -8.30 5.93
N ARG A 100 15.90 -9.54 5.90
CA ARG A 100 15.57 -10.51 4.84
C ARG A 100 14.13 -10.96 4.94
N GLU A 101 13.65 -11.24 6.15
CA GLU A 101 12.29 -11.72 6.39
C GLU A 101 11.25 -10.68 5.98
N VAL A 102 11.44 -9.41 6.33
CA VAL A 102 10.50 -8.37 5.92
C VAL A 102 10.48 -8.20 4.40
N LEU A 103 11.66 -8.19 3.74
CA LEU A 103 11.75 -8.07 2.27
C LEU A 103 11.18 -9.28 1.52
N ALA A 104 11.14 -10.47 2.13
CA ALA A 104 10.56 -11.66 1.52
C ALA A 104 9.03 -11.64 1.52
N VAL A 105 8.41 -10.88 2.43
CA VAL A 105 6.95 -10.76 2.57
C VAL A 105 6.40 -9.54 1.85
N GLU A 106 7.18 -8.47 1.74
CA GLU A 106 6.73 -7.27 1.03
C GLU A 106 6.66 -7.50 -0.48
N VAL A 107 5.51 -7.21 -1.06
CA VAL A 107 5.33 -7.18 -2.52
C VAL A 107 5.89 -5.87 -3.01
N VAL A 108 7.11 -5.91 -3.57
CA VAL A 108 7.74 -4.75 -4.19
C VAL A 108 7.43 -4.79 -5.69
N PRO A 109 6.75 -3.78 -6.25
CA PRO A 109 6.51 -3.69 -7.69
C PRO A 109 7.85 -3.67 -8.44
N HIS A 110 7.96 -4.45 -9.51
CA HIS A 110 9.17 -4.56 -10.35
C HIS A 110 9.24 -3.49 -11.42
#